data_AF-A0AA88LM95-F1
#
_entry.id   AF-A0AA88LM95-F1
#
_cell.length_a   1.000
_cell.length_b   1.000
_cell.length_c   1.000
_cell.angle_alpha   90.00
_cell.angle_beta   90.00
_cell.angle_gamma   90.00
#
_symmetry.space_group_name_H-M   'P 1'
#
loop_
_entity.id
_entity.type
_entity.pdbx_description
1 polymer ?
#
loop_
_entity_poly.entity_id
_entity_poly.type
_entity_poly.pdbx_seq_one_letter_code
_entity_poly.pdbx_strand_id
1 'polypeptide(L)'
;MNKIKGCLYIYLRKTQYASHLFIFIMLGLGLPLWWKTTEVYRQELPYKDVESLRESFQIVQEVRLILKVKSINGGELAKVIAKECSLPGKFSVVVTPSNYSVEDETLSYLALNLEDFDASLPELEHYHLQIIEVDKSEKPVVLGRRRNLFFEKKTSLNLLAAVIRSILAEEGPTSVVNQDFDGTSDLWNQLSKLRRFASSSFLNVLFTFSNPDPELFDIDWPIEAAIEEYLQPFADNLKDIVDIRPSSQHIYFAPLGVTPRKALHGDGYEISTDLSLLINPLESKLGEQVLPGPTANLVLLVPPARFHPLHLKNRENSDSFIVHRWGGIAFYNPPKDSNGTHWIDMQPVMETFIGQLRLLIGLDIKLPKDVARISLNEKAIADWEVDYLLRLKTIENIAYSTKAIKSLTALLETITNIVISNDVASNVSSSLESIKKSSRLFEKGMLKESYKESLAASERADAAFFDPSMLALLYFPSDQKYAIYVPLFLPVGIPVLLSTWSLLKSFFASSKTEKSNINEQKEKHHQD
;
A
#
# COMPACT_ATOMS: atom_id res chain seq x y z
N MET A 1 -18.00 80.20 -36.74
CA MET A 1 -18.49 78.82 -36.47
C MET A 1 -17.67 77.72 -37.18
N ASN A 2 -17.47 77.75 -38.50
CA ASN A 2 -16.96 76.59 -39.26
C ASN A 2 -15.55 76.09 -38.90
N LYS A 3 -14.58 76.96 -38.55
CA LYS A 3 -13.23 76.51 -38.09
C LYS A 3 -13.30 75.58 -36.87
N ILE A 4 -14.26 75.79 -35.95
CA ILE A 4 -14.44 74.96 -34.76
C ILE A 4 -14.94 73.55 -35.15
N LYS A 5 -15.91 73.46 -36.06
CA LYS A 5 -16.43 72.17 -36.58
C LYS A 5 -15.33 71.36 -37.28
N GLY A 6 -14.49 72.00 -38.10
CA GLY A 6 -13.37 71.33 -38.77
C GLY A 6 -12.30 70.80 -37.79
N CYS A 7 -11.95 71.59 -36.77
CA CYS A 7 -11.01 71.17 -35.73
C CYS A 7 -11.56 69.99 -34.90
N LEU A 8 -12.85 70.07 -34.52
CA LEU A 8 -13.55 69.01 -33.79
C LEU A 8 -13.60 67.69 -34.60
N TYR A 9 -13.82 67.75 -35.91
CA TYR A 9 -13.83 66.57 -36.79
C TYR A 9 -12.46 65.88 -36.85
N ILE A 10 -11.37 66.64 -36.95
CA ILE A 10 -10.00 66.11 -36.93
C ILE A 10 -9.68 65.49 -35.55
N TYR A 11 -10.14 66.12 -34.46
CA TYR A 11 -10.00 65.60 -33.10
C TYR A 11 -10.74 64.27 -32.92
N LEU A 12 -12.02 64.21 -33.33
CA LEU A 12 -12.85 62.99 -33.30
C LEU A 12 -12.22 61.83 -34.07
N ARG A 13 -11.66 62.10 -35.26
CA ARG A 13 -11.00 61.07 -36.08
C ARG A 13 -9.69 60.59 -35.44
N LYS A 14 -8.91 61.49 -34.80
CA LYS A 14 -7.73 61.10 -34.01
C LYS A 14 -8.11 60.23 -32.79
N THR A 15 -9.18 60.57 -32.06
CA THR A 15 -9.64 59.75 -30.93
C THR A 15 -10.12 58.37 -31.36
N GLN A 16 -10.75 58.23 -32.53
CA GLN A 16 -11.10 56.92 -33.10
C GLN A 16 -9.86 56.06 -33.35
N TYR A 17 -8.83 56.58 -34.04
CA TYR A 17 -7.58 55.83 -34.26
C TYR A 17 -6.86 55.48 -32.94
N ALA A 18 -6.89 56.36 -31.94
CA ALA A 18 -6.35 56.07 -30.61
C ALA A 18 -7.12 54.93 -29.90
N SER A 19 -8.46 54.92 -29.95
CA SER A 19 -9.28 53.82 -29.43
C SER A 19 -8.98 52.50 -30.13
N HIS A 20 -8.86 52.49 -31.47
CA HIS A 20 -8.51 51.27 -32.21
C HIS A 20 -7.13 50.73 -31.80
N LEU A 21 -6.12 51.60 -31.68
CA LEU A 21 -4.78 51.21 -31.24
C LEU A 21 -4.77 50.68 -29.80
N PHE A 22 -5.48 51.33 -28.88
CA PHE A 22 -5.59 50.91 -27.48
C PHE A 22 -6.30 49.55 -27.34
N ILE A 23 -7.38 49.33 -28.08
CA ILE A 23 -8.07 48.03 -28.15
C ILE A 23 -7.15 46.95 -28.73
N PHE A 24 -6.42 47.25 -29.81
CA PHE A 24 -5.48 46.30 -30.40
C PHE A 24 -4.36 45.89 -29.42
N ILE A 25 -3.80 46.85 -28.67
CA ILE A 25 -2.79 46.57 -27.63
C ILE A 25 -3.40 45.78 -26.47
N MET A 26 -4.59 46.14 -25.98
CA MET A 26 -5.24 45.43 -24.87
C MET A 26 -5.66 44.00 -25.23
N LEU A 27 -6.16 43.76 -26.44
CA LEU A 27 -6.54 42.40 -26.87
C LEU A 27 -5.33 41.57 -27.35
N GLY A 28 -4.35 42.19 -28.01
CA GLY A 28 -3.20 41.50 -28.60
C GLY A 28 -2.00 41.30 -27.66
N LEU A 29 -1.86 42.12 -26.61
CA LEU A 29 -0.80 42.00 -25.60
C LEU A 29 -1.38 41.92 -24.17
N GLY A 30 -2.36 42.75 -23.83
CA GLY A 30 -2.94 42.81 -22.50
C GLY A 30 -3.59 41.49 -22.05
N LEU A 31 -4.49 40.92 -22.85
CA LEU A 31 -5.14 39.64 -22.55
C LEU A 31 -4.15 38.46 -22.51
N PRO A 32 -3.25 38.25 -23.49
CA PRO A 32 -2.25 37.17 -23.40
C PRO A 32 -1.32 37.31 -22.20
N LEU A 33 -0.87 38.53 -21.87
CA LEU A 33 -0.02 38.78 -20.70
C LEU A 33 -0.78 38.53 -19.40
N TRP A 34 -2.03 38.98 -19.29
CA TRP A 34 -2.89 38.71 -18.13
C TRP A 34 -3.15 37.21 -17.96
N TRP A 35 -3.45 36.49 -19.04
CA TRP A 35 -3.61 35.04 -18.98
C TRP A 35 -2.33 34.36 -18.51
N LYS A 36 -1.18 34.69 -19.11
CA LYS A 36 0.11 34.04 -18.76
C LYS A 36 0.65 34.42 -17.37
N THR A 37 0.30 35.59 -16.85
CA THR A 37 0.67 36.03 -15.47
C THR A 37 -0.32 35.58 -14.39
N THR A 38 -1.52 35.12 -14.77
CA THR A 38 -2.51 34.55 -13.83
C THR A 38 -2.69 33.04 -13.98
N GLU A 39 -1.99 32.41 -14.91
CA GLU A 39 -1.86 30.95 -15.04
C GLU A 39 -1.09 30.37 -13.84
N VAL A 40 -1.57 29.24 -13.31
CA VAL A 40 -0.92 28.54 -12.19
C VAL A 40 0.24 27.71 -12.75
N TYR A 41 1.42 27.79 -12.12
CA TYR A 41 2.57 26.99 -12.56
C TYR A 41 2.28 25.49 -12.45
N ARG A 42 2.48 24.77 -13.55
CA ARG A 42 2.33 23.33 -13.65
C ARG A 42 3.42 22.76 -14.55
N GLN A 43 4.18 21.80 -14.05
CA GLN A 43 4.95 20.91 -14.91
C GLN A 43 4.03 19.87 -15.57
N GLU A 44 4.35 19.46 -16.80
CA GLU A 44 3.66 18.37 -17.50
C GLU A 44 3.89 17.02 -16.81
N LEU A 45 2.82 16.22 -16.67
CA LEU A 45 2.88 14.86 -16.13
C LEU A 45 2.76 13.82 -17.26
N PRO A 46 3.31 12.60 -17.08
CA PRO A 46 3.31 11.54 -18.09
C PRO A 46 1.94 10.82 -18.19
N TYR A 47 0.84 11.57 -18.39
CA TYR A 47 -0.54 11.06 -18.41
C TYR A 47 -0.73 9.86 -19.34
N LYS A 48 -0.09 9.85 -20.52
CA LYS A 48 -0.14 8.73 -21.48
C LYS A 48 0.43 7.43 -20.92
N ASP A 49 1.49 7.49 -20.13
CA ASP A 49 2.09 6.32 -19.51
C ASP A 49 1.24 5.81 -18.35
N VAL A 50 0.62 6.71 -17.58
CA VAL A 50 -0.33 6.35 -16.51
C VAL A 50 -1.56 5.65 -17.09
N GLU A 51 -2.09 6.14 -18.22
CA GLU A 51 -3.19 5.48 -18.91
C GLU A 51 -2.75 4.14 -19.55
N SER A 52 -1.50 4.02 -20.00
CA SER A 52 -0.98 2.72 -20.47
C SER A 52 -0.93 1.66 -19.36
N LEU A 53 -0.66 2.05 -18.11
CA LEU A 53 -0.78 1.16 -16.95
C LEU A 53 -2.24 0.79 -16.66
N ARG A 54 -3.20 1.70 -16.90
CA ARG A 54 -4.64 1.41 -16.71
C ARG A 54 -5.13 0.29 -17.62
N GLU A 55 -4.72 0.28 -18.89
CA GLU A 55 -5.25 -0.63 -19.91
C GLU A 55 -4.51 -1.98 -20.01
N SER A 56 -3.22 -2.03 -19.64
CA SER A 56 -2.34 -3.16 -19.99
C SER A 56 -1.58 -3.82 -18.84
N PHE A 57 -1.75 -3.35 -17.59
CA PHE A 57 -0.95 -3.84 -16.47
C PHE A 57 -1.30 -5.28 -16.06
N GLN A 58 -0.43 -6.22 -16.45
CA GLN A 58 -0.44 -7.62 -16.04
C GLN A 58 0.81 -7.92 -15.22
N ILE A 59 0.64 -8.61 -14.09
CA ILE A 59 1.76 -9.08 -13.27
C ILE A 59 2.15 -10.49 -13.73
N VAL A 60 3.17 -10.59 -14.58
CA VAL A 60 3.73 -11.87 -15.04
C VAL A 60 4.93 -12.25 -14.19
N GLN A 61 5.07 -13.51 -13.81
CA GLN A 61 6.24 -14.03 -13.09
C GLN A 61 6.63 -15.42 -13.58
N GLU A 62 7.92 -15.62 -13.88
CA GLU A 62 8.48 -16.95 -14.08
C GLU A 62 8.79 -17.63 -12.74
N VAL A 63 8.42 -18.90 -12.63
CA VAL A 63 8.79 -19.80 -11.53
C VAL A 63 9.34 -21.07 -12.14
N ARG A 64 10.60 -21.37 -11.81
CA ARG A 64 11.30 -22.54 -12.32
C ARG A 64 11.15 -23.70 -11.34
N LEU A 65 10.63 -24.82 -11.81
CA LEU A 65 10.51 -26.02 -10.97
C LEU A 65 11.69 -26.95 -11.24
N ILE A 66 12.43 -27.29 -10.19
CA ILE A 66 13.46 -28.34 -10.24
C ILE A 66 12.78 -29.63 -9.81
N LEU A 67 12.56 -30.54 -10.74
CA LEU A 67 11.74 -31.74 -10.52
C LEU A 67 12.66 -32.96 -10.34
N LYS A 68 12.67 -33.52 -9.13
CA LYS A 68 13.35 -34.75 -8.75
C LYS A 68 12.29 -35.82 -8.46
N VAL A 69 11.65 -36.28 -9.54
CA VAL A 69 10.46 -37.14 -9.50
C VAL A 69 10.58 -38.28 -10.52
N LYS A 70 10.02 -39.44 -10.19
CA LYS A 70 9.96 -40.65 -11.03
C LYS A 70 8.51 -41.00 -11.43
N SER A 71 7.50 -40.64 -10.64
CA SER A 71 6.09 -40.98 -10.92
C SER A 71 5.27 -39.90 -11.63
N ILE A 72 5.70 -38.62 -11.59
CA ILE A 72 4.94 -37.49 -12.13
C ILE A 72 5.56 -36.96 -13.43
N ASN A 73 4.73 -36.72 -14.45
CA ASN A 73 5.13 -35.98 -15.64
C ASN A 73 5.25 -34.47 -15.31
N GLY A 74 6.47 -33.96 -15.25
CA GLY A 74 6.74 -32.55 -14.95
C GLY A 74 6.08 -31.55 -15.90
N GLY A 75 5.87 -31.90 -17.16
CA GLY A 75 5.17 -31.07 -18.14
C GLY A 75 3.64 -31.07 -17.99
N GLU A 76 3.08 -32.00 -17.22
CA GLU A 76 1.68 -32.00 -16.80
C GLU A 76 1.51 -31.20 -15.50
N LEU A 77 2.35 -31.49 -14.50
CA LEU A 77 2.39 -30.73 -13.23
C LEU A 77 2.55 -29.22 -13.47
N ALA A 78 3.47 -28.82 -14.35
CA ALA A 78 3.67 -27.41 -14.71
C ALA A 78 2.40 -26.75 -15.29
N LYS A 79 1.63 -27.47 -16.11
CA LYS A 79 0.36 -26.96 -16.68
C LYS A 79 -0.72 -26.81 -15.62
N VAL A 80 -0.82 -27.76 -14.69
CA VAL A 80 -1.79 -27.68 -13.58
C VAL A 80 -1.44 -26.50 -12.67
N ILE A 81 -0.17 -26.34 -12.27
CA ILE A 81 0.29 -25.21 -11.44
C ILE A 81 0.06 -23.88 -12.17
N ALA A 82 0.48 -23.74 -13.43
CA ALA A 82 0.29 -22.52 -14.20
C ALA A 82 -1.20 -22.14 -14.32
N LYS A 83 -2.09 -23.12 -14.50
CA LYS A 83 -3.55 -22.91 -14.54
C LYS A 83 -4.13 -22.52 -13.19
N GLU A 84 -3.76 -23.19 -12.10
CA GLU A 84 -4.34 -22.96 -10.77
C GLU A 84 -3.78 -21.71 -10.06
N CYS A 85 -2.58 -21.27 -10.42
CA CYS A 85 -1.93 -20.09 -9.83
C CYS A 85 -2.15 -18.80 -10.63
N SER A 86 -2.48 -18.88 -11.94
CA SER A 86 -2.73 -17.68 -12.76
C SER A 86 -4.16 -17.18 -12.65
N LEU A 87 -4.33 -15.85 -12.59
CA LEU A 87 -5.62 -15.19 -12.75
C LEU A 87 -5.74 -14.53 -14.13
N PRO A 88 -6.82 -14.82 -14.90
CA PRO A 88 -7.02 -14.30 -16.25
C PRO A 88 -6.81 -12.78 -16.37
N GLY A 89 -5.84 -12.39 -17.20
CA GLY A 89 -5.60 -10.99 -17.56
C GLY A 89 -5.02 -10.08 -16.46
N LYS A 90 -4.67 -10.61 -15.27
CA LYS A 90 -4.17 -9.79 -14.15
C LYS A 90 -2.90 -10.33 -13.48
N PHE A 91 -2.77 -11.65 -13.32
CA PHE A 91 -1.60 -12.30 -12.71
C PHE A 91 -1.30 -13.62 -13.43
N SER A 92 -0.07 -13.87 -13.88
CA SER A 92 0.28 -15.15 -14.52
C SER A 92 1.58 -15.75 -14.02
N VAL A 93 1.55 -17.05 -13.78
CA VAL A 93 2.72 -17.85 -13.37
C VAL A 93 3.17 -18.69 -14.55
N VAL A 94 4.30 -18.31 -15.13
CA VAL A 94 4.98 -19.11 -16.16
C VAL A 94 5.80 -20.18 -15.44
N VAL A 95 5.44 -21.45 -15.65
CA VAL A 95 6.06 -22.57 -14.93
C VAL A 95 7.00 -23.33 -15.85
N THR A 96 8.30 -23.22 -15.59
CA THR A 96 9.36 -23.86 -16.40
C THR A 96 9.87 -25.12 -15.67
N PRO A 97 9.44 -26.34 -16.04
CA PRO A 97 9.90 -27.57 -15.42
C PRO A 97 11.31 -27.94 -15.91
N SER A 98 12.18 -28.31 -14.97
CA SER A 98 13.50 -28.87 -15.24
C SER A 98 13.67 -30.19 -14.48
N ASN A 99 13.49 -31.29 -15.20
CA ASN A 99 13.64 -32.65 -14.66
C ASN A 99 15.13 -32.96 -14.50
N TYR A 100 15.55 -33.37 -13.30
CA TYR A 100 16.87 -33.95 -13.06
C TYR A 100 16.74 -35.46 -12.91
N SER A 101 17.65 -36.20 -13.56
CA SER A 101 17.81 -37.62 -13.27
C SER A 101 18.32 -37.77 -11.83
N VAL A 102 17.70 -38.65 -11.05
CA VAL A 102 18.05 -38.88 -9.64
C VAL A 102 18.77 -40.21 -9.54
N GLU A 103 20.04 -40.17 -9.15
CA GLU A 103 20.87 -41.36 -8.92
C GLU A 103 20.37 -42.10 -7.66
N ASP A 104 20.17 -43.42 -7.76
CA ASP A 104 19.38 -44.21 -6.81
C ASP A 104 19.91 -44.23 -5.36
N GLU A 105 21.20 -43.95 -5.17
CA GLU A 105 21.79 -43.81 -3.84
C GLU A 105 21.15 -42.65 -3.06
N THR A 106 20.85 -41.52 -3.71
CA THR A 106 20.29 -40.33 -3.03
C THR A 106 18.86 -40.54 -2.51
N LEU A 107 18.08 -41.42 -3.13
CA LEU A 107 16.74 -41.79 -2.65
C LEU A 107 16.81 -42.81 -1.50
N SER A 108 17.89 -43.59 -1.43
CA SER A 108 18.05 -44.63 -0.41
C SER A 108 18.33 -44.07 1.00
N TYR A 109 18.79 -42.81 1.10
CA TYR A 109 19.00 -42.11 2.38
C TYR A 109 17.71 -41.50 2.99
N LEU A 110 16.57 -41.52 2.29
CA LEU A 110 15.29 -40.91 2.72
C LEU A 110 14.64 -41.58 3.96
N ALA A 111 15.29 -42.56 4.59
CA ALA A 111 14.63 -43.53 5.47
C ALA A 111 14.45 -43.10 6.95
N LEU A 112 15.14 -42.05 7.44
CA LEU A 112 15.22 -41.77 8.89
C LEU A 112 15.01 -40.32 9.34
N ASN A 113 15.38 -39.29 8.57
CA ASN A 113 15.02 -37.90 8.92
C ASN A 113 14.90 -37.00 7.68
N LEU A 114 13.78 -36.28 7.55
CA LEU A 114 13.57 -35.28 6.50
C LEU A 114 14.28 -33.96 6.81
N GLU A 115 14.51 -33.63 8.08
CA GLU A 115 15.15 -32.36 8.48
C GLU A 115 16.62 -32.30 8.08
N ASP A 116 17.37 -33.36 8.38
CA ASP A 116 18.78 -33.49 8.00
C ASP A 116 18.96 -33.51 6.48
N PHE A 117 18.00 -34.12 5.76
CA PHE A 117 17.99 -34.14 4.31
C PHE A 117 17.76 -32.75 3.71
N ASP A 118 16.79 -31.98 4.22
CA ASP A 118 16.58 -30.58 3.78
C ASP A 118 17.80 -29.68 4.07
N ALA A 119 18.46 -29.89 5.21
CA ALA A 119 19.72 -29.23 5.56
C ALA A 119 20.90 -29.63 4.66
N SER A 120 20.89 -30.84 4.09
CA SER A 120 21.92 -31.33 3.16
C SER A 120 21.76 -30.82 1.71
N LEU A 121 20.56 -30.39 1.33
CA LEU A 121 20.27 -29.93 -0.04
C LEU A 121 20.89 -28.55 -0.31
N PRO A 122 21.39 -28.30 -1.53
CA PRO A 122 22.00 -27.02 -1.88
C PRO A 122 20.98 -25.88 -1.85
N GLU A 123 21.45 -24.68 -1.52
CA GLU A 123 20.66 -23.46 -1.59
C GLU A 123 20.34 -23.09 -3.05
N LEU A 124 19.14 -22.58 -3.24
CA LEU A 124 18.55 -22.27 -4.54
C LEU A 124 18.17 -20.79 -4.60
N GLU A 125 18.18 -20.20 -5.79
CA GLU A 125 17.81 -18.80 -6.00
C GLU A 125 16.29 -18.60 -5.86
N HIS A 126 15.87 -17.38 -5.54
CA HIS A 126 14.49 -16.95 -5.20
C HIS A 126 13.38 -17.30 -6.21
N TYR A 127 13.72 -17.87 -7.37
CA TYR A 127 12.79 -18.26 -8.43
C TYR A 127 12.76 -19.76 -8.73
N HIS A 128 13.60 -20.55 -8.06
CA HIS A 128 13.59 -22.01 -8.14
C HIS A 128 12.84 -22.62 -6.96
N LEU A 129 11.85 -23.46 -7.24
CA LEU A 129 11.23 -24.35 -6.24
C LEU A 129 11.58 -25.80 -6.59
N GLN A 130 12.22 -26.51 -5.67
CA GLN A 130 12.58 -27.92 -5.88
C GLN A 130 11.51 -28.85 -5.32
N ILE A 131 11.02 -29.76 -6.15
CA ILE A 131 9.96 -30.71 -5.82
C ILE A 131 10.53 -32.12 -5.87
N ILE A 132 10.43 -32.84 -4.76
CA ILE A 132 11.12 -34.11 -4.51
C ILE A 132 10.10 -35.20 -4.13
N GLU A 133 10.13 -36.31 -4.86
CA GLU A 133 9.32 -37.49 -4.55
C GLU A 133 9.96 -38.31 -3.43
N VAL A 134 9.16 -38.67 -2.42
CA VAL A 134 9.57 -39.47 -1.26
C VAL A 134 8.67 -40.70 -1.13
N ASP A 135 9.23 -41.84 -0.73
CA ASP A 135 8.45 -43.10 -0.62
C ASP A 135 7.51 -43.14 0.61
N LYS A 136 7.84 -42.41 1.68
CA LYS A 136 7.01 -42.24 2.89
C LYS A 136 7.39 -40.98 3.68
N SER A 137 6.41 -40.29 4.25
CA SER A 137 6.55 -39.17 5.19
C SER A 137 5.49 -39.22 6.29
N GLU A 138 5.34 -38.15 7.09
CA GLU A 138 4.27 -38.03 8.09
C GLU A 138 2.93 -37.57 7.50
N LYS A 139 2.98 -36.82 6.40
CA LYS A 139 1.83 -36.27 5.68
C LYS A 139 2.12 -36.23 4.17
N PRO A 140 1.09 -36.32 3.29
CA PRO A 140 1.24 -36.36 1.83
C PRO A 140 2.13 -35.28 1.22
N VAL A 141 2.16 -34.07 1.79
CA VAL A 141 3.11 -33.01 1.41
C VAL A 141 3.78 -32.45 2.65
N VAL A 142 5.11 -32.26 2.58
CA VAL A 142 5.93 -31.63 3.62
C VAL A 142 6.73 -30.48 2.99
N LEU A 143 6.68 -29.29 3.60
CA LEU A 143 7.47 -28.13 3.20
C LEU A 143 8.78 -28.07 3.98
N GLY A 144 9.89 -27.82 3.30
CA GLY A 144 11.21 -27.67 3.92
C GLY A 144 11.39 -26.35 4.68
N ARG A 145 12.57 -26.19 5.27
CA ARG A 145 13.11 -24.90 5.76
C ARG A 145 13.68 -24.10 4.57
N ARG A 146 14.27 -24.78 3.58
CA ARG A 146 14.71 -24.19 2.30
C ARG A 146 13.60 -24.22 1.22
N ARG A 147 13.93 -23.81 -0.01
CA ARG A 147 13.07 -23.83 -1.22
C ARG A 147 12.73 -25.25 -1.75
N ASN A 148 12.43 -26.17 -0.84
CA ASN A 148 12.15 -27.58 -1.09
C ASN A 148 10.72 -27.96 -0.69
N LEU A 149 10.07 -28.75 -1.54
CA LEU A 149 8.77 -29.36 -1.29
C LEU A 149 8.91 -30.88 -1.48
N PHE A 150 8.65 -31.63 -0.43
CA PHE A 150 8.63 -33.09 -0.42
C PHE A 150 7.19 -33.59 -0.53
N PHE A 151 6.95 -34.63 -1.31
CA PHE A 151 5.61 -35.23 -1.43
C PHE A 151 5.67 -36.75 -1.54
N GLU A 152 4.65 -37.44 -1.01
CA GLU A 152 4.55 -38.89 -1.16
C GLU A 152 4.13 -39.28 -2.58
N LYS A 153 4.67 -40.38 -3.07
CA LYS A 153 4.33 -41.02 -4.36
C LYS A 153 2.83 -41.27 -4.64
N LYS A 154 1.98 -41.26 -3.60
CA LYS A 154 0.51 -41.42 -3.69
C LYS A 154 -0.27 -40.09 -3.73
N THR A 155 0.40 -38.96 -3.64
CA THR A 155 -0.20 -37.63 -3.53
C THR A 155 -0.89 -37.22 -4.83
N SER A 156 -2.07 -36.59 -4.72
CA SER A 156 -2.77 -36.10 -5.90
C SER A 156 -2.13 -34.82 -6.45
N LEU A 157 -2.07 -34.70 -7.79
CA LEU A 157 -1.58 -33.50 -8.47
C LEU A 157 -2.36 -32.24 -8.05
N ASN A 158 -3.64 -32.38 -7.73
CA ASN A 158 -4.49 -31.28 -7.27
C ASN A 158 -4.08 -30.78 -5.88
N LEU A 159 -3.73 -31.67 -4.94
CA LEU A 159 -3.20 -31.26 -3.63
C LEU A 159 -1.84 -30.58 -3.80
N LEU A 160 -0.93 -31.17 -4.58
CA LEU A 160 0.39 -30.59 -4.85
C LEU A 160 0.27 -29.18 -5.49
N ALA A 161 -0.61 -28.99 -6.47
CA ALA A 161 -0.87 -27.69 -7.07
C ALA A 161 -1.52 -26.70 -6.08
N ALA A 162 -2.41 -27.14 -5.19
CA ALA A 162 -3.01 -26.27 -4.17
C ALA A 162 -2.00 -25.80 -3.11
N VAL A 163 -1.03 -26.65 -2.73
CA VAL A 163 0.08 -26.24 -1.84
C VAL A 163 0.97 -25.22 -2.53
N ILE A 164 1.36 -25.48 -3.78
CA ILE A 164 2.21 -24.57 -4.55
C ILE A 164 1.48 -23.23 -4.81
N ARG A 165 0.17 -23.25 -5.05
CA ARG A 165 -0.67 -22.05 -5.10
C ARG A 165 -0.65 -21.26 -3.77
N SER A 166 -0.70 -21.93 -2.63
CA SER A 166 -0.61 -21.26 -1.32
C SER A 166 0.74 -20.56 -1.10
N ILE A 167 1.82 -21.04 -1.74
CA ILE A 167 3.17 -20.47 -1.69
C ILE A 167 3.38 -19.35 -2.72
N LEU A 168 2.81 -19.48 -3.93
CA LEU A 168 3.06 -18.56 -5.05
C LEU A 168 1.97 -17.49 -5.26
N ALA A 169 0.72 -17.77 -4.88
CA ALA A 169 -0.47 -17.06 -5.35
C ALA A 169 -1.61 -17.06 -4.30
N GLU A 170 -1.43 -16.35 -3.19
CA GLU A 170 -2.48 -16.17 -2.18
C GLU A 170 -3.60 -15.23 -2.65
N GLU A 171 -4.77 -15.34 -2.01
CA GLU A 171 -5.95 -14.53 -2.30
C GLU A 171 -5.78 -13.05 -1.88
N GLY A 172 -4.87 -12.77 -0.94
CA GLY A 172 -4.56 -11.43 -0.46
C GLY A 172 -4.13 -10.46 -1.57
N PRO A 173 -2.93 -10.61 -2.16
CA PRO A 173 -2.43 -9.67 -3.19
C PRO A 173 -3.32 -9.67 -4.44
N THR A 174 -3.88 -10.82 -4.79
CA THR A 174 -4.79 -10.92 -5.95
C THR A 174 -6.10 -10.18 -5.73
N SER A 175 -6.67 -10.14 -4.51
CA SER A 175 -7.87 -9.33 -4.22
C SER A 175 -7.68 -7.82 -4.42
N VAL A 176 -6.45 -7.32 -4.25
CA VAL A 176 -6.07 -5.91 -4.46
C VAL A 176 -5.95 -5.58 -5.95
N VAL A 177 -5.38 -6.49 -6.75
CA VAL A 177 -5.25 -6.33 -8.21
C VAL A 177 -6.57 -6.58 -8.94
N ASN A 178 -7.43 -7.47 -8.41
CA ASN A 178 -8.67 -7.88 -9.09
C ASN A 178 -9.73 -6.77 -9.19
N GLN A 179 -9.74 -5.78 -8.29
CA GLN A 179 -10.79 -4.75 -8.25
C GLN A 179 -10.39 -3.47 -8.99
N ASP A 180 -11.22 -3.07 -9.95
CA ASP A 180 -11.04 -1.82 -10.68
C ASP A 180 -11.61 -0.67 -9.85
N PHE A 181 -10.74 0.03 -9.12
CA PHE A 181 -11.14 1.08 -8.20
C PHE A 181 -11.23 2.46 -8.87
N ASP A 182 -12.39 3.10 -8.76
CA ASP A 182 -12.65 4.48 -9.18
C ASP A 182 -12.68 5.50 -8.01
N GLY A 183 -12.12 5.13 -6.86
CA GLY A 183 -12.05 6.01 -5.69
C GLY A 183 -10.87 5.79 -4.74
N THR A 184 -10.45 6.88 -4.10
CA THR A 184 -9.46 6.89 -3.00
C THR A 184 -10.06 6.40 -1.67
N SER A 185 -11.33 6.72 -1.39
CA SER A 185 -12.09 6.20 -0.23
C SER A 185 -12.04 4.68 -0.15
N ASP A 186 -12.33 4.01 -1.27
CA ASP A 186 -12.33 2.55 -1.37
C ASP A 186 -10.93 1.91 -1.38
N LEU A 187 -9.85 2.70 -1.54
CA LEU A 187 -8.50 2.20 -1.24
C LEU A 187 -8.39 1.91 0.25
N TRP A 188 -8.59 2.93 1.08
CA TRP A 188 -8.38 2.85 2.52
C TRP A 188 -9.38 1.91 3.19
N ASN A 189 -10.64 1.89 2.73
CA ASN A 189 -11.68 0.95 3.17
C ASN A 189 -11.47 -0.52 2.70
N GLN A 190 -10.42 -0.82 1.93
CA GLN A 190 -10.05 -2.20 1.58
C GLN A 190 -8.65 -2.59 2.03
N LEU A 191 -7.68 -1.67 2.04
CA LEU A 191 -6.42 -1.86 2.77
C LEU A 191 -6.67 -2.04 4.28
N SER A 192 -7.71 -1.41 4.85
CA SER A 192 -8.14 -1.65 6.24
C SER A 192 -8.76 -3.02 6.50
N LYS A 193 -9.18 -3.75 5.45
CA LYS A 193 -9.68 -5.13 5.54
C LYS A 193 -8.53 -6.15 5.55
N LEU A 194 -7.31 -5.75 5.18
CA LEU A 194 -6.13 -6.60 5.29
C LEU A 194 -5.77 -6.78 6.77
N ARG A 195 -5.49 -8.03 7.16
CA ARG A 195 -5.21 -8.43 8.54
C ARG A 195 -3.80 -8.03 9.05
N ARG A 196 -3.01 -7.41 8.17
CA ARG A 196 -1.57 -7.19 8.25
C ARG A 196 -1.22 -5.71 8.01
N PHE A 197 -0.03 -5.29 8.43
CA PHE A 197 0.49 -3.97 8.13
C PHE A 197 0.74 -3.79 6.63
N ALA A 198 0.62 -2.53 6.18
CA ALA A 198 1.00 -2.12 4.83
C ALA A 198 2.50 -2.38 4.60
N SER A 199 2.88 -2.51 3.33
CA SER A 199 4.29 -2.53 2.95
C SER A 199 4.98 -1.24 3.37
N SER A 200 6.20 -1.37 3.90
CA SER A 200 6.98 -0.28 4.50
C SER A 200 8.43 -0.74 4.65
N SER A 201 9.38 0.20 4.60
CA SER A 201 10.82 -0.06 4.76
C SER A 201 11.22 -0.46 6.19
N PHE A 202 10.38 -0.14 7.18
CA PHE A 202 10.62 -0.45 8.60
C PHE A 202 9.30 -0.66 9.35
N LEU A 203 9.35 -1.39 10.47
CA LEU A 203 8.24 -1.64 11.38
C LEU A 203 8.69 -1.44 12.82
N ASN A 204 8.05 -0.52 13.55
CA ASN A 204 8.28 -0.37 14.98
C ASN A 204 7.54 -1.49 15.73
N VAL A 205 8.17 -2.11 16.73
CA VAL A 205 7.55 -3.16 17.56
C VAL A 205 7.64 -2.76 19.03
N LEU A 206 6.50 -2.37 19.61
CA LEU A 206 6.42 -1.81 20.96
C LEU A 206 5.94 -2.89 21.95
N PHE A 207 6.91 -3.51 22.64
CA PHE A 207 6.65 -4.41 23.74
C PHE A 207 6.16 -3.61 24.95
N THR A 208 5.05 -4.03 25.55
CA THR A 208 4.42 -3.32 26.67
C THR A 208 4.10 -4.28 27.80
N PHE A 209 4.72 -4.11 28.97
CA PHE A 209 4.31 -4.82 30.18
C PHE A 209 3.27 -4.00 30.94
N SER A 210 2.07 -4.55 31.12
CA SER A 210 0.96 -3.92 31.84
C SER A 210 0.71 -4.62 33.16
N ASN A 211 1.05 -3.97 34.28
CA ASN A 211 0.79 -4.46 35.64
C ASN A 211 -0.20 -3.51 36.37
N PRO A 212 -1.47 -3.90 36.54
CA PRO A 212 -2.49 -3.07 37.21
C PRO A 212 -2.22 -2.88 38.70
N ASP A 213 -1.71 -3.90 39.39
CA ASP A 213 -1.61 -3.97 40.86
C ASP A 213 -0.16 -4.32 41.30
N PRO A 214 0.85 -3.46 41.02
CA PRO A 214 2.26 -3.76 41.31
C PRO A 214 2.59 -3.90 42.80
N GLU A 215 1.71 -3.45 43.70
CA GLU A 215 1.82 -3.68 45.15
C GLU A 215 1.53 -5.14 45.56
N LEU A 216 0.85 -5.90 44.70
CA LEU A 216 0.45 -7.29 44.93
C LEU A 216 1.22 -8.29 44.05
N PHE A 217 1.71 -7.82 42.89
CA PHE A 217 2.47 -8.62 41.94
C PHE A 217 3.80 -7.93 41.59
N ASP A 218 4.83 -8.18 42.41
CA ASP A 218 6.21 -7.85 42.08
C ASP A 218 6.74 -8.86 41.06
N ILE A 219 6.95 -8.40 39.82
CA ILE A 219 7.26 -9.24 38.66
C ILE A 219 8.41 -8.59 37.88
N ASP A 220 9.48 -9.35 37.65
CA ASP A 220 10.53 -8.98 36.71
C ASP A 220 10.21 -9.46 35.28
N TRP A 221 10.56 -8.61 34.32
CA TRP A 221 10.27 -8.79 32.90
C TRP A 221 11.55 -8.60 32.08
N PRO A 222 12.37 -9.66 31.89
CA PRO A 222 13.68 -9.59 31.23
C PRO A 222 13.54 -9.51 29.69
N ILE A 223 12.81 -8.50 29.21
CA ILE A 223 12.45 -8.31 27.80
C ILE A 223 13.66 -8.01 26.91
N GLU A 224 14.69 -7.35 27.42
CA GLU A 224 15.91 -7.02 26.66
C GLU A 224 16.64 -8.30 26.22
N ALA A 225 16.92 -9.20 27.16
CA ALA A 225 17.48 -10.53 26.86
C ALA A 225 16.56 -11.36 25.96
N ALA A 226 15.24 -11.27 26.15
CA ALA A 226 14.27 -11.98 25.30
C ALA A 226 14.22 -11.45 23.85
N ILE A 227 14.43 -10.14 23.65
CA ILE A 227 14.57 -9.53 22.32
C ILE A 227 15.85 -10.05 21.65
N GLU A 228 16.99 -10.06 22.34
CA GLU A 228 18.24 -10.59 21.80
C GLU A 228 18.15 -12.09 21.48
N GLU A 229 17.58 -12.90 22.38
CA GLU A 229 17.54 -14.35 22.22
C GLU A 229 16.49 -14.84 21.19
N TYR A 230 15.32 -14.21 21.12
CA TYR A 230 14.18 -14.72 20.33
C TYR A 230 13.80 -13.82 19.15
N LEU A 231 13.87 -12.49 19.29
CA LEU A 231 13.44 -11.57 18.23
C LEU A 231 14.54 -11.28 17.20
N GLN A 232 15.81 -11.10 17.62
CA GLN A 232 16.89 -10.78 16.68
C GLN A 232 17.07 -11.83 15.56
N PRO A 233 17.05 -13.16 15.82
CA PRO A 233 17.12 -14.15 14.75
C PRO A 233 15.94 -14.06 13.76
N PHE A 234 14.75 -13.65 14.23
CA PHE A 234 13.59 -13.42 13.37
C PHE A 234 13.75 -12.12 12.55
N ALA A 235 14.30 -11.07 13.16
CA ALA A 235 14.51 -9.76 12.54
C ALA A 235 15.63 -9.77 11.48
N ASP A 236 16.77 -10.41 11.75
CA ASP A 236 17.89 -10.50 10.79
C ASP A 236 17.48 -11.25 9.51
N ASN A 237 16.63 -12.28 9.62
CA ASN A 237 16.03 -12.97 8.46
C ASN A 237 15.10 -12.07 7.61
N LEU A 238 14.57 -10.98 8.17
CA LEU A 238 13.67 -10.04 7.49
C LEU A 238 14.33 -8.72 7.09
N LYS A 239 15.58 -8.48 7.49
CA LYS A 239 16.33 -7.22 7.35
C LYS A 239 16.41 -6.65 5.93
N ASP A 240 16.34 -7.51 4.91
CA ASP A 240 16.31 -7.12 3.49
C ASP A 240 14.91 -6.75 2.96
N ILE A 241 13.85 -6.96 3.77
CA ILE A 241 12.45 -6.66 3.49
C ILE A 241 11.93 -5.55 4.41
N VAL A 242 12.10 -5.70 5.73
CA VAL A 242 11.60 -4.78 6.76
C VAL A 242 12.62 -4.64 7.89
N ASP A 243 13.05 -3.40 8.15
CA ASP A 243 13.83 -3.05 9.35
C ASP A 243 12.94 -3.08 10.59
N ILE A 244 13.05 -4.14 11.40
CA ILE A 244 12.25 -4.33 12.63
C ILE A 244 12.93 -3.61 13.79
N ARG A 245 12.25 -2.60 14.35
CA ARG A 245 12.76 -1.73 15.41
C ARG A 245 12.05 -2.02 16.73
N PRO A 246 12.62 -2.85 17.62
CA PRO A 246 12.03 -3.11 18.93
C PRO A 246 12.11 -1.89 19.84
N SER A 247 11.16 -1.77 20.76
CA SER A 247 11.15 -0.83 21.89
C SER A 247 10.31 -1.42 23.02
N SER A 248 10.63 -1.09 24.27
CA SER A 248 9.94 -1.64 25.45
C SER A 248 9.46 -0.54 26.40
N GLN A 249 8.28 -0.71 26.98
CA GLN A 249 7.71 0.19 27.99
C GLN A 249 6.98 -0.57 29.10
N HIS A 250 6.92 0.02 30.29
CA HIS A 250 6.16 -0.49 31.43
C HIS A 250 4.97 0.44 31.69
N ILE A 251 3.77 -0.13 31.86
CA ILE A 251 2.54 0.61 32.18
C ILE A 251 1.96 0.06 33.49
N TYR A 252 2.03 0.89 34.53
CA TYR A 252 1.45 0.58 35.84
C TYR A 252 0.05 1.17 36.00
N PHE A 253 -0.75 0.57 36.87
CA PHE A 253 -2.10 1.04 37.25
C PHE A 253 -3.01 1.24 36.01
N ALA A 254 -2.92 0.36 35.02
CA ALA A 254 -3.82 0.32 33.87
C ALA A 254 -5.12 -0.42 34.25
N PRO A 255 -6.30 0.21 34.17
CA PRO A 255 -7.54 -0.50 34.40
C PRO A 255 -7.87 -1.39 33.20
N LEU A 256 -8.32 -2.62 33.45
CA LEU A 256 -8.63 -3.63 32.43
C LEU A 256 -9.71 -3.21 31.38
N GLY A 257 -10.42 -2.09 31.58
CA GLY A 257 -11.46 -1.58 30.67
C GLY A 257 -12.77 -2.36 30.68
N VAL A 258 -12.71 -3.69 30.75
CA VAL A 258 -13.86 -4.60 30.83
C VAL A 258 -13.99 -5.23 32.22
N THR A 259 -15.18 -5.78 32.51
CA THR A 259 -15.45 -6.59 33.71
C THR A 259 -15.52 -8.08 33.32
N PRO A 260 -14.52 -8.90 33.70
CA PRO A 260 -14.58 -10.34 33.49
C PRO A 260 -15.77 -10.99 34.19
N ARG A 261 -16.24 -12.11 33.66
CA ARG A 261 -17.26 -12.95 34.30
C ARG A 261 -16.56 -14.06 35.08
N LYS A 262 -17.14 -14.55 36.18
CA LYS A 262 -16.59 -15.75 36.84
C LYS A 262 -16.73 -16.95 35.90
N ALA A 263 -15.72 -17.82 35.85
CA ALA A 263 -15.74 -19.03 35.03
C ALA A 263 -16.93 -19.94 35.39
N LEU A 264 -17.54 -20.59 34.39
CA LEU A 264 -18.63 -21.56 34.64
C LEU A 264 -18.09 -22.93 35.08
N HIS A 265 -16.91 -23.31 34.59
CA HIS A 265 -16.27 -24.59 34.84
C HIS A 265 -14.75 -24.39 35.04
N GLY A 266 -14.34 -23.87 36.20
CA GLY A 266 -12.94 -23.62 36.57
C GLY A 266 -12.81 -22.77 37.85
N ASP A 267 -11.58 -22.52 38.30
CA ASP A 267 -11.28 -21.36 39.16
C ASP A 267 -11.06 -20.10 38.28
N GLY A 268 -11.19 -18.92 38.86
CA GLY A 268 -10.93 -17.66 38.18
C GLY A 268 -12.05 -17.14 37.27
N TYR A 269 -11.64 -16.38 36.25
CA TYR A 269 -12.49 -15.49 35.48
C TYR A 269 -12.30 -15.68 33.96
N GLU A 270 -13.39 -15.56 33.21
CA GLU A 270 -13.46 -15.63 31.75
C GLU A 270 -13.76 -14.25 31.14
N ILE A 271 -13.10 -13.89 30.05
CA ILE A 271 -13.57 -12.84 29.12
C ILE A 271 -14.19 -13.49 27.88
N SER A 272 -15.40 -13.04 27.54
CA SER A 272 -16.16 -13.48 26.36
C SER A 272 -16.81 -12.33 25.58
N THR A 273 -16.46 -11.09 25.90
CA THR A 273 -16.88 -9.88 25.19
C THR A 273 -15.85 -9.51 24.12
N ASP A 274 -16.17 -8.51 23.28
CA ASP A 274 -15.23 -8.00 22.28
C ASP A 274 -13.90 -7.59 22.92
N LEU A 275 -12.85 -8.34 22.59
CA LEU A 275 -11.52 -8.20 23.16
C LEU A 275 -10.85 -6.89 22.71
N SER A 276 -11.33 -6.27 21.62
CA SER A 276 -10.87 -4.97 21.15
C SER A 276 -11.07 -3.87 22.21
N LEU A 277 -12.07 -4.00 23.08
CA LEU A 277 -12.36 -3.04 24.17
C LEU A 277 -11.28 -3.01 25.27
N LEU A 278 -10.38 -3.99 25.29
CA LEU A 278 -9.20 -4.03 26.17
C LEU A 278 -8.11 -3.03 25.73
N ILE A 279 -8.15 -2.55 24.47
CA ILE A 279 -7.16 -1.61 23.94
C ILE A 279 -7.36 -0.21 24.53
N ASN A 280 -8.59 0.30 24.58
CA ASN A 280 -8.89 1.70 24.88
C ASN A 280 -8.18 2.27 26.14
N PRO A 281 -8.06 1.54 27.28
CA PRO A 281 -7.34 2.04 28.46
C PRO A 281 -5.82 2.03 28.27
N LEU A 282 -5.29 1.08 27.51
CA LEU A 282 -3.87 0.94 27.20
C LEU A 282 -3.43 1.98 26.18
N GLU A 283 -4.18 2.14 25.09
CA GLU A 283 -3.96 3.13 24.01
C GLU A 283 -3.78 4.54 24.56
N SER A 284 -4.62 4.94 25.53
CA SER A 284 -4.50 6.23 26.23
C SER A 284 -3.20 6.45 27.02
N LYS A 285 -2.40 5.39 27.20
CA LYS A 285 -1.12 5.36 27.92
C LYS A 285 0.07 4.88 27.07
N LEU A 286 -0.12 4.46 25.82
CA LEU A 286 0.99 4.06 24.95
C LEU A 286 1.83 5.27 24.53
N GLY A 287 3.15 5.14 24.48
CA GLY A 287 4.07 6.19 24.00
C GLY A 287 4.02 6.49 22.49
N GLU A 288 2.98 6.05 21.76
CA GLU A 288 2.95 6.03 20.28
C GLU A 288 3.07 7.40 19.60
N GLN A 289 2.77 8.51 20.30
CA GLN A 289 2.75 9.87 19.73
C GLN A 289 4.13 10.40 19.23
N VAL A 290 5.20 9.62 19.37
CA VAL A 290 6.58 10.03 19.05
C VAL A 290 7.19 9.23 17.88
N LEU A 291 6.62 8.07 17.50
CA LEU A 291 7.20 7.18 16.49
C LEU A 291 6.54 7.39 15.11
N PRO A 292 7.28 7.82 14.07
CA PRO A 292 6.77 7.82 12.71
C PRO A 292 6.71 6.39 12.14
N GLY A 293 5.78 6.15 11.21
CA GLY A 293 5.62 4.87 10.52
C GLY A 293 4.65 3.89 11.22
N PRO A 294 4.55 2.64 10.75
CA PRO A 294 3.70 1.62 11.36
C PRO A 294 4.31 1.08 12.65
N THR A 295 3.45 0.84 13.65
CA THR A 295 3.83 0.31 14.97
C THR A 295 2.96 -0.92 15.30
N ALA A 296 3.60 -1.98 15.79
CA ALA A 296 2.96 -3.19 16.29
C ALA A 296 3.07 -3.27 17.82
N ASN A 297 1.95 -3.15 18.51
CA ASN A 297 1.88 -3.15 19.98
C ASN A 297 1.76 -4.59 20.50
N LEU A 298 2.79 -5.09 21.19
CA LEU A 298 2.82 -6.44 21.74
C LEU A 298 2.74 -6.35 23.27
N VAL A 299 1.54 -6.52 23.82
CA VAL A 299 1.25 -6.27 25.24
C VAL A 299 1.24 -7.57 26.03
N LEU A 300 2.07 -7.66 27.07
CA LEU A 300 1.98 -8.66 28.11
C LEU A 300 1.19 -8.06 29.29
N LEU A 301 -0.01 -8.56 29.54
CA LEU A 301 -0.93 -8.00 30.53
C LEU A 301 -1.13 -8.95 31.72
N VAL A 302 -0.76 -8.48 32.91
CA VAL A 302 -1.11 -9.12 34.18
C VAL A 302 -2.57 -8.76 34.51
N PRO A 303 -3.44 -9.71 34.87
CA PRO A 303 -4.80 -9.39 35.28
C PRO A 303 -4.78 -8.68 36.66
N PRO A 304 -5.72 -7.74 36.92
CA PRO A 304 -5.90 -7.21 38.26
C PRO A 304 -6.17 -8.33 39.27
N ALA A 305 -5.59 -8.25 40.48
CA ALA A 305 -5.62 -9.32 41.47
C ALA A 305 -7.04 -9.78 41.84
N ARG A 306 -8.01 -8.85 41.81
CA ARG A 306 -9.45 -9.11 42.00
C ARG A 306 -10.12 -9.99 40.92
N PHE A 307 -9.44 -10.24 39.81
CA PHE A 307 -9.90 -11.03 38.66
C PHE A 307 -8.91 -12.15 38.31
N HIS A 308 -8.11 -12.61 39.28
CA HIS A 308 -7.07 -13.63 39.09
C HIS A 308 -7.56 -15.06 39.43
N PRO A 309 -7.22 -16.10 38.64
CA PRO A 309 -6.61 -16.02 37.31
C PRO A 309 -7.64 -15.60 36.25
N LEU A 310 -7.17 -15.11 35.10
CA LEU A 310 -7.96 -14.60 33.99
C LEU A 310 -7.67 -15.38 32.71
N HIS A 311 -8.71 -15.91 32.08
CA HIS A 311 -8.62 -16.74 30.88
C HIS A 311 -9.54 -16.24 29.75
N LEU A 312 -9.17 -16.56 28.51
CA LEU A 312 -9.96 -16.29 27.32
C LEU A 312 -10.95 -17.43 27.04
N LYS A 313 -12.24 -17.10 26.98
CA LYS A 313 -13.27 -18.11 26.71
C LYS A 313 -13.06 -18.76 25.34
N ASN A 314 -13.17 -20.10 25.31
CA ASN A 314 -13.11 -20.92 24.09
C ASN A 314 -11.74 -20.93 23.39
N ARG A 315 -10.64 -20.82 24.16
CA ARG A 315 -9.26 -21.10 23.74
C ARG A 315 -8.60 -22.03 24.76
N GLU A 316 -8.40 -23.31 24.40
CA GLU A 316 -7.91 -24.31 25.37
C GLU A 316 -6.41 -24.19 25.67
N ASN A 317 -5.60 -23.69 24.72
CA ASN A 317 -4.13 -23.71 24.79
C ASN A 317 -3.46 -22.32 24.73
N SER A 318 -4.19 -21.20 24.71
CA SER A 318 -3.55 -19.88 24.57
C SER A 318 -4.42 -18.71 25.07
N ASP A 319 -4.03 -18.11 26.19
CA ASP A 319 -4.58 -16.84 26.68
C ASP A 319 -3.96 -15.63 25.96
N SER A 320 -4.10 -15.58 24.65
CA SER A 320 -3.65 -14.45 23.84
C SER A 320 -4.59 -14.19 22.65
N PHE A 321 -4.58 -12.96 22.12
CA PHE A 321 -5.31 -12.58 20.93
C PHE A 321 -4.59 -11.50 20.11
N ILE A 322 -4.91 -11.43 18.82
CA ILE A 322 -4.36 -10.49 17.84
C ILE A 322 -5.42 -9.46 17.48
N VAL A 323 -5.01 -8.20 17.28
CA VAL A 323 -5.85 -7.13 16.73
C VAL A 323 -5.18 -6.59 15.48
N HIS A 324 -5.81 -6.84 14.34
CA HIS A 324 -5.29 -6.54 13.00
C HIS A 324 -4.84 -5.07 12.88
N ARG A 325 -3.63 -4.86 12.37
CA ARG A 325 -2.99 -3.53 12.19
C ARG A 325 -2.77 -2.71 13.46
N TRP A 326 -2.99 -3.27 14.65
CA TRP A 326 -2.62 -2.66 15.94
C TRP A 326 -1.53 -3.45 16.65
N GLY A 327 -1.65 -4.79 16.70
CA GLY A 327 -0.74 -5.62 17.48
C GLY A 327 -1.40 -6.86 18.06
N GLY A 328 -1.03 -7.24 19.28
CA GLY A 328 -1.60 -8.36 20.00
C GLY A 328 -1.36 -8.28 21.51
N ILE A 329 -2.17 -9.02 22.25
CA ILE A 329 -2.16 -9.04 23.72
C ILE A 329 -2.05 -10.49 24.17
N ALA A 330 -1.15 -10.75 25.12
CA ALA A 330 -1.02 -12.01 25.85
C ALA A 330 -1.31 -11.74 27.34
N PHE A 331 -2.10 -12.59 27.97
CA PHE A 331 -2.32 -12.52 29.41
C PHE A 331 -1.27 -13.34 30.15
N TYR A 332 -0.79 -12.82 31.27
CA TYR A 332 0.14 -13.51 32.15
C TYR A 332 -0.49 -13.71 33.53
N ASN A 333 -0.69 -14.96 33.93
CA ASN A 333 -1.28 -15.34 35.22
C ASN A 333 -0.17 -15.74 36.22
N PRO A 334 0.34 -14.83 37.08
CA PRO A 334 1.39 -15.17 38.03
C PRO A 334 0.90 -16.19 39.08
N PRO A 335 1.78 -17.02 39.66
CA PRO A 335 1.40 -17.96 40.72
C PRO A 335 1.02 -17.24 42.02
N LYS A 336 0.00 -17.74 42.74
CA LYS A 336 -0.59 -17.08 43.91
C LYS A 336 0.32 -17.06 45.17
N ASP A 337 1.35 -17.91 45.22
CA ASP A 337 2.15 -18.18 46.43
C ASP A 337 3.59 -17.58 46.42
N SER A 338 3.93 -16.71 45.46
CA SER A 338 5.27 -16.13 45.34
C SER A 338 5.50 -14.94 46.28
N ASN A 339 5.98 -15.21 47.50
CA ASN A 339 6.52 -14.19 48.42
C ASN A 339 7.91 -13.69 47.94
N GLY A 340 7.93 -12.90 46.88
CA GLY A 340 9.14 -12.29 46.30
C GLY A 340 9.00 -12.05 44.79
N THR A 341 9.94 -11.30 44.21
CA THR A 341 9.96 -10.94 42.79
C THR A 341 9.86 -12.16 41.90
N HIS A 342 8.78 -12.25 41.11
CA HIS A 342 8.54 -13.37 40.21
C HIS A 342 9.14 -13.11 38.83
N TRP A 343 9.94 -14.06 38.34
CA TRP A 343 10.60 -13.94 37.03
C TRP A 343 9.71 -14.58 35.96
N ILE A 344 9.34 -13.81 34.93
CA ILE A 344 8.57 -14.33 33.80
C ILE A 344 9.45 -15.27 32.97
N ASP A 345 8.96 -16.50 32.73
CA ASP A 345 9.46 -17.32 31.62
C ASP A 345 9.07 -16.66 30.30
N MET A 346 10.06 -16.08 29.63
CA MET A 346 9.87 -15.32 28.40
C MET A 346 9.73 -16.22 27.16
N GLN A 347 10.05 -17.52 27.23
CA GLN A 347 9.94 -18.41 26.07
C GLN A 347 8.50 -18.45 25.49
N PRO A 348 7.46 -18.90 26.21
CA PRO A 348 6.10 -19.01 25.66
C PRO A 348 5.47 -17.64 25.34
N VAL A 349 5.96 -16.58 26.00
CA VAL A 349 5.60 -15.19 25.69
C VAL A 349 6.15 -14.78 24.32
N MET A 350 7.43 -15.05 24.05
CA MET A 350 8.07 -14.74 22.77
C MET A 350 7.60 -15.63 21.63
N GLU A 351 7.33 -16.92 21.86
CA GLU A 351 6.63 -17.79 20.89
C GLU A 351 5.28 -17.18 20.46
N THR A 352 4.48 -16.75 21.44
CA THR A 352 3.19 -16.08 21.20
C THR A 352 3.36 -14.78 20.41
N PHE A 353 4.30 -13.93 20.81
CA PHE A 353 4.56 -12.64 20.16
C PHE A 353 5.14 -12.77 18.76
N ILE A 354 6.04 -13.73 18.51
CA ILE A 354 6.55 -14.04 17.17
C ILE A 354 5.41 -14.60 16.30
N GLY A 355 4.56 -15.48 16.83
CA GLY A 355 3.36 -15.96 16.14
C GLY A 355 2.41 -14.83 15.73
N GLN A 356 2.16 -13.86 16.63
CA GLN A 356 1.38 -12.66 16.32
C GLN A 356 2.07 -11.76 15.28
N LEU A 357 3.38 -11.51 15.42
CA LEU A 357 4.16 -10.68 14.50
C LEU A 357 4.21 -11.27 13.09
N ARG A 358 4.34 -12.60 12.95
CA ARG A 358 4.25 -13.32 11.67
C ARG A 358 2.94 -13.01 10.95
N LEU A 359 1.80 -13.10 11.63
CA LEU A 359 0.49 -12.74 11.06
C LEU A 359 0.42 -11.25 10.69
N LEU A 360 0.97 -10.37 11.53
CA LEU A 360 0.95 -8.92 11.33
C LEU A 360 1.81 -8.43 10.15
N ILE A 361 2.94 -9.08 9.83
CA ILE A 361 3.72 -8.75 8.62
C ILE A 361 3.10 -9.35 7.35
N GLY A 362 2.47 -10.52 7.47
CA GLY A 362 1.68 -11.14 6.40
C GLY A 362 1.81 -12.66 6.23
N LEU A 363 2.54 -13.38 7.10
CA LEU A 363 2.76 -14.83 7.03
C LEU A 363 1.53 -15.69 7.46
N ASP A 364 0.30 -15.23 7.19
CA ASP A 364 -0.97 -15.99 7.37
C ASP A 364 -1.16 -17.01 6.22
N ILE A 365 -0.14 -17.85 5.98
CA ILE A 365 -0.09 -18.76 4.83
C ILE A 365 -0.96 -19.99 5.11
N LYS A 366 -2.21 -19.92 4.65
CA LYS A 366 -3.24 -20.96 4.75
C LYS A 366 -2.85 -22.18 3.89
N LEU A 367 -2.26 -23.19 4.52
CA LEU A 367 -1.98 -24.48 3.89
C LEU A 367 -3.19 -25.44 4.03
N PRO A 368 -3.39 -26.37 3.08
CA PRO A 368 -4.31 -27.50 3.27
C PRO A 368 -3.96 -28.32 4.52
N LYS A 369 -4.97 -28.94 5.16
CA LYS A 369 -4.82 -29.69 6.43
C LYS A 369 -3.82 -30.84 6.35
N ASP A 370 -3.72 -31.44 5.17
CA ASP A 370 -2.89 -32.62 4.87
C ASP A 370 -1.43 -32.27 4.54
N VAL A 371 -1.00 -31.05 4.89
CA VAL A 371 0.38 -30.55 4.72
C VAL A 371 1.08 -30.45 6.07
N ALA A 372 2.36 -30.79 6.11
CA ALA A 372 3.26 -30.50 7.22
C ALA A 372 4.29 -29.45 6.80
N ARG A 373 4.88 -28.78 7.78
CA ARG A 373 6.14 -28.05 7.61
C ARG A 373 7.19 -28.79 8.43
N ILE A 374 8.42 -28.90 7.92
CA ILE A 374 9.56 -29.22 8.76
C ILE A 374 9.63 -28.17 9.88
N SER A 375 9.81 -28.59 11.13
CA SER A 375 9.84 -27.67 12.24
C SER A 375 11.03 -26.74 12.08
N LEU A 376 10.78 -25.44 11.97
CA LEU A 376 11.83 -24.45 12.24
C LEU A 376 12.02 -24.43 13.76
N ASN A 377 13.26 -24.26 14.23
CA ASN A 377 13.44 -23.70 15.59
C ASN A 377 12.65 -22.38 15.60
N GLU A 378 11.77 -22.12 16.59
CA GLU A 378 10.70 -21.10 16.45
C GLU A 378 11.19 -19.66 16.17
N LYS A 379 12.47 -19.43 16.44
CA LYS A 379 13.25 -18.21 16.18
C LYS A 379 13.52 -17.93 14.68
N ALA A 380 13.18 -18.84 13.76
CA ALA A 380 13.55 -18.76 12.33
C ALA A 380 12.35 -18.64 11.36
N ILE A 381 12.65 -18.25 10.12
CA ILE A 381 11.73 -18.15 8.98
C ILE A 381 12.30 -19.02 7.84
N ALA A 382 11.44 -19.69 7.06
CA ALA A 382 11.89 -20.49 5.92
C ALA A 382 12.20 -19.62 4.68
N ASP A 383 13.13 -20.07 3.83
CA ASP A 383 13.49 -19.37 2.57
C ASP A 383 12.26 -19.09 1.69
N TRP A 384 11.33 -20.04 1.63
CA TRP A 384 10.11 -19.92 0.83
C TRP A 384 9.06 -18.98 1.47
N GLU A 385 9.13 -18.75 2.78
CA GLU A 385 8.33 -17.73 3.47
C GLU A 385 8.90 -16.33 3.22
N VAL A 386 10.23 -16.19 3.15
CA VAL A 386 10.92 -14.97 2.70
C VAL A 386 10.57 -14.65 1.24
N ASP A 387 10.65 -15.64 0.34
CA ASP A 387 10.20 -15.50 -1.06
C ASP A 387 8.73 -15.09 -1.14
N TYR A 388 7.84 -15.76 -0.39
CA TYR A 388 6.42 -15.42 -0.32
C TYR A 388 6.19 -13.97 0.12
N LEU A 389 6.90 -13.47 1.15
CA LEU A 389 6.81 -12.08 1.59
C LEU A 389 7.29 -11.11 0.51
N LEU A 390 8.40 -11.41 -0.18
CA LEU A 390 8.86 -10.62 -1.32
C LEU A 390 7.78 -10.60 -2.43
N ARG A 391 7.13 -11.73 -2.74
CA ARG A 391 6.03 -11.76 -3.73
C ARG A 391 4.85 -10.89 -3.29
N LEU A 392 4.40 -11.10 -2.06
CA LEU A 392 3.29 -10.40 -1.44
C LEU A 392 3.49 -8.88 -1.46
N LYS A 393 4.60 -8.41 -0.89
CA LYS A 393 4.91 -6.99 -0.74
C LYS A 393 5.22 -6.32 -2.07
N THR A 394 5.83 -7.03 -3.03
CA THR A 394 6.01 -6.51 -4.40
C THR A 394 4.67 -6.24 -5.09
N ILE A 395 3.71 -7.17 -5.02
CA ILE A 395 2.39 -6.99 -5.64
C ILE A 395 1.60 -5.89 -4.92
N GLU A 396 1.60 -5.87 -3.58
CA GLU A 396 0.98 -4.80 -2.78
C GLU A 396 1.57 -3.42 -3.16
N ASN A 397 2.90 -3.28 -3.23
CA ASN A 397 3.60 -2.06 -3.60
C ASN A 397 3.24 -1.57 -5.02
N ILE A 398 3.32 -2.43 -6.04
CA ILE A 398 3.07 -1.99 -7.43
C ILE A 398 1.59 -1.60 -7.60
N ALA A 399 0.66 -2.39 -7.05
CA ALA A 399 -0.76 -2.10 -7.11
C ALA A 399 -1.12 -0.79 -6.37
N TYR A 400 -0.52 -0.58 -5.19
CA TYR A 400 -0.63 0.68 -4.44
C TYR A 400 -0.10 1.87 -5.25
N SER A 401 1.16 1.81 -5.69
CA SER A 401 1.85 2.89 -6.42
C SER A 401 1.09 3.28 -7.69
N THR A 402 0.66 2.29 -8.47
CA THR A 402 -0.12 2.51 -9.71
C THR A 402 -1.44 3.22 -9.41
N LYS A 403 -2.15 2.83 -8.34
CA LYS A 403 -3.42 3.45 -7.94
C LYS A 403 -3.23 4.82 -7.28
N ALA A 404 -2.15 5.03 -6.55
CA ALA A 404 -1.78 6.33 -5.97
C ALA A 404 -1.50 7.34 -7.11
N ILE A 405 -0.71 6.97 -8.11
CA ILE A 405 -0.49 7.79 -9.31
C ILE A 405 -1.80 8.05 -10.07
N LYS A 406 -2.62 7.03 -10.37
CA LYS A 406 -3.94 7.20 -11.03
C LYS A 406 -4.82 8.21 -10.27
N SER A 407 -4.83 8.12 -8.94
CA SER A 407 -5.61 9.01 -8.07
C SER A 407 -5.08 10.44 -8.09
N LEU A 408 -3.75 10.60 -8.11
CA LEU A 408 -3.07 11.89 -8.19
C LEU A 408 -3.31 12.59 -9.53
N THR A 409 -3.19 11.88 -10.65
CA THR A 409 -3.44 12.45 -11.99
C THR A 409 -4.91 12.86 -12.15
N ALA A 410 -5.86 12.00 -11.76
CA ALA A 410 -7.29 12.33 -11.83
C ALA A 410 -7.66 13.54 -10.96
N LEU A 411 -7.05 13.67 -9.78
CA LEU A 411 -7.23 14.84 -8.91
C LEU A 411 -6.65 16.12 -9.54
N LEU A 412 -5.48 16.04 -10.19
CA LEU A 412 -4.82 17.17 -10.84
C LEU A 412 -5.50 17.61 -12.16
N GLU A 413 -6.14 16.69 -12.87
CA GLU A 413 -7.04 16.99 -14.00
C GLU A 413 -8.32 17.68 -13.52
N THR A 414 -8.94 17.15 -12.45
CA THR A 414 -10.19 17.69 -11.88
C THR A 414 -9.99 19.08 -11.27
N ILE A 415 -8.90 19.30 -10.53
CA ILE A 415 -8.61 20.54 -9.80
C ILE A 415 -7.47 21.29 -10.49
N THR A 416 -7.83 22.08 -11.52
CA THR A 416 -6.88 22.78 -12.39
C THR A 416 -6.08 23.92 -11.72
N ASN A 417 -6.43 24.32 -10.50
CA ASN A 417 -5.77 25.41 -9.75
C ASN A 417 -4.62 24.95 -8.82
N ILE A 418 -4.33 23.65 -8.72
CA ILE A 418 -3.18 23.15 -7.93
C ILE A 418 -1.86 23.38 -8.68
N VAL A 419 -0.80 23.81 -7.99
CA VAL A 419 0.57 23.88 -8.50
C VAL A 419 1.19 22.49 -8.53
N ILE A 420 1.73 22.10 -9.68
CA ILE A 420 2.51 20.88 -9.84
C ILE A 420 3.99 21.30 -9.82
N SER A 421 4.69 20.98 -8.73
CA SER A 421 6.11 21.26 -8.56
C SER A 421 6.98 20.33 -9.42
N ASN A 422 8.25 20.73 -9.62
CA ASN A 422 9.22 19.89 -10.31
C ASN A 422 9.44 18.57 -9.57
N ASP A 423 9.43 18.62 -8.23
CA ASP A 423 9.66 17.46 -7.36
C ASP A 423 8.49 16.48 -7.40
N VAL A 424 7.23 16.96 -7.39
CA VAL A 424 6.04 16.13 -7.60
C VAL A 424 6.08 15.45 -8.98
N ALA A 425 6.41 16.19 -10.04
CA ALA A 425 6.50 15.62 -11.39
C ALA A 425 7.68 14.63 -11.55
N SER A 426 8.80 14.88 -10.89
CA SER A 426 9.95 13.98 -10.82
C SER A 426 9.63 12.70 -10.03
N ASN A 427 8.91 12.82 -8.91
CA ASN A 427 8.49 11.68 -8.10
C ASN A 427 7.46 10.80 -8.84
N VAL A 428 6.47 11.39 -9.53
CA VAL A 428 5.51 10.65 -10.36
C VAL A 428 6.20 9.88 -11.49
N SER A 429 7.09 10.54 -12.23
CA SER A 429 7.82 9.90 -13.33
C SER A 429 8.81 8.82 -12.85
N SER A 430 9.52 9.06 -11.75
CA SER A 430 10.43 8.08 -11.13
C SER A 430 9.69 6.88 -10.53
N SER A 431 8.52 7.09 -9.93
CA SER A 431 7.67 6.01 -9.41
C SER A 431 7.12 5.15 -10.55
N LEU A 432 6.65 5.77 -11.64
CA LEU A 432 6.24 5.12 -12.88
C LEU A 432 7.37 4.30 -13.54
N GLU A 433 8.61 4.81 -13.58
CA GLU A 433 9.76 4.04 -14.07
C GLU A 433 10.06 2.84 -13.14
N SER A 434 10.01 3.06 -11.82
CA SER A 434 10.28 2.02 -10.82
C SER A 434 9.23 0.90 -10.86
N ILE A 435 7.95 1.23 -11.12
CA ILE A 435 6.89 0.24 -11.43
C ILE A 435 7.27 -0.61 -12.64
N LYS A 436 7.58 0.03 -13.79
CA LYS A 436 7.94 -0.66 -15.04
C LYS A 436 9.20 -1.52 -14.89
N LYS A 437 10.16 -1.08 -14.08
CA LYS A 437 11.40 -1.80 -13.77
C LYS A 437 11.15 -2.97 -12.81
N SER A 438 10.33 -2.77 -11.78
CA SER A 438 9.90 -3.82 -10.85
C SER A 438 9.18 -4.96 -11.58
N SER A 439 8.19 -4.69 -12.42
CA SER A 439 7.50 -5.74 -13.20
C SER A 439 8.47 -6.58 -14.03
N ARG A 440 9.41 -5.94 -14.73
CA ARG A 440 10.46 -6.63 -15.53
C ARG A 440 11.46 -7.44 -14.71
N LEU A 441 11.57 -7.19 -13.41
CA LEU A 441 12.40 -7.96 -12.48
C LEU A 441 11.59 -9.14 -11.91
N PHE A 442 10.32 -8.93 -11.56
CA PHE A 442 9.40 -10.02 -11.21
C PHE A 442 9.27 -11.03 -12.35
N GLU A 443 9.05 -10.56 -13.58
CA GLU A 443 8.98 -11.41 -14.80
C GLU A 443 10.11 -12.44 -14.87
N LYS A 444 11.33 -12.05 -14.45
CA LYS A 444 12.55 -12.88 -14.44
C LYS A 444 12.79 -13.67 -13.15
N GLY A 445 11.87 -13.60 -12.19
CA GLY A 445 12.01 -14.20 -10.86
C GLY A 445 12.94 -13.46 -9.89
N MET A 446 13.41 -12.25 -10.23
CA MET A 446 14.33 -11.46 -9.40
C MET A 446 13.58 -10.77 -8.25
N LEU A 447 13.11 -11.57 -7.28
CA LEU A 447 12.19 -11.13 -6.23
C LEU A 447 12.73 -9.97 -5.38
N LYS A 448 14.01 -10.04 -5.00
CA LYS A 448 14.64 -9.11 -4.06
C LYS A 448 14.88 -7.74 -4.68
N GLU A 449 15.30 -7.72 -5.93
CA GLU A 449 15.48 -6.51 -6.75
C GLU A 449 14.12 -5.92 -7.13
N SER A 450 13.17 -6.77 -7.56
CA SER A 450 11.80 -6.36 -7.84
C SER A 450 11.14 -5.70 -6.62
N TYR A 451 11.31 -6.29 -5.42
CA TYR A 451 10.80 -5.71 -4.20
C TYR A 451 11.37 -4.32 -3.94
N LYS A 452 12.70 -4.15 -4.03
CA LYS A 452 13.38 -2.87 -3.80
C LYS A 452 12.90 -1.77 -4.75
N GLU A 453 12.72 -2.08 -6.03
CA GLU A 453 12.15 -1.12 -7.01
C GLU A 453 10.66 -0.84 -6.74
N SER A 454 9.88 -1.84 -6.31
CA SER A 454 8.47 -1.64 -5.94
C SER A 454 8.30 -0.74 -4.70
N LEU A 455 9.17 -0.90 -3.69
CA LEU A 455 9.16 -0.10 -2.46
C LEU A 455 9.52 1.35 -2.77
N ALA A 456 10.58 1.56 -3.56
CA ALA A 456 10.96 2.87 -4.05
C ALA A 456 9.92 3.49 -5.00
N ALA A 457 9.04 2.71 -5.62
CA ALA A 457 7.87 3.24 -6.32
C ALA A 457 6.82 3.77 -5.32
N SER A 458 6.52 3.02 -4.26
CA SER A 458 5.55 3.42 -3.24
C SER A 458 5.99 4.68 -2.51
N GLU A 459 7.21 4.70 -1.98
CA GLU A 459 7.76 5.84 -1.23
C GLU A 459 7.78 7.13 -2.08
N ARG A 460 8.01 7.04 -3.39
CA ARG A 460 7.91 8.19 -4.32
C ARG A 460 6.47 8.55 -4.70
N ALA A 461 5.56 7.58 -4.77
CA ALA A 461 4.14 7.86 -4.99
C ALA A 461 3.54 8.60 -3.79
N ASP A 462 3.89 8.19 -2.57
CA ASP A 462 3.54 8.87 -1.33
C ASP A 462 4.15 10.28 -1.27
N ALA A 463 5.45 10.42 -1.57
CA ALA A 463 6.11 11.72 -1.61
C ALA A 463 5.49 12.70 -2.63
N ALA A 464 4.96 12.20 -3.75
CA ALA A 464 4.21 13.02 -4.72
C ALA A 464 2.78 13.35 -4.27
N PHE A 465 2.10 12.43 -3.59
CA PHE A 465 0.71 12.58 -3.18
C PHE A 465 0.55 13.48 -1.95
N PHE A 466 1.48 13.39 -0.99
CA PHE A 466 1.47 14.15 0.26
C PHE A 466 2.38 15.39 0.24
N ASP A 467 2.87 15.82 -0.92
CA ASP A 467 3.69 17.03 -1.06
C ASP A 467 2.93 18.28 -0.55
N PRO A 468 3.58 19.18 0.22
CA PRO A 468 2.94 20.40 0.72
C PRO A 468 2.28 21.28 -0.35
N SER A 469 2.77 21.31 -1.60
CA SER A 469 2.17 22.09 -2.70
C SER A 469 0.80 21.57 -3.13
N MET A 470 0.54 20.27 -2.95
CA MET A 470 -0.74 19.63 -3.24
C MET A 470 -1.82 20.05 -2.24
N LEU A 471 -1.44 20.28 -0.98
CA LEU A 471 -2.34 20.67 0.12
C LEU A 471 -2.54 22.19 0.19
N ALA A 472 -1.50 22.99 -0.06
CA ALA A 472 -1.50 24.44 0.19
C ALA A 472 -2.58 25.22 -0.58
N LEU A 473 -2.94 24.78 -1.79
CA LEU A 473 -3.84 25.54 -2.68
C LEU A 473 -5.33 25.26 -2.50
N LEU A 474 -5.71 24.32 -1.63
CA LEU A 474 -7.08 24.19 -1.13
C LEU A 474 -7.54 25.46 -0.37
N TYR A 475 -6.60 26.27 0.13
CA TYR A 475 -6.87 27.49 0.91
C TYR A 475 -6.96 28.79 0.09
N PHE A 476 -6.65 28.77 -1.21
CA PHE A 476 -6.78 29.93 -2.10
C PHE A 476 -7.83 29.68 -3.20
N PRO A 477 -9.13 29.70 -2.86
CA PRO A 477 -10.20 29.56 -3.84
C PRO A 477 -10.19 30.69 -4.87
N SER A 478 -10.73 30.40 -6.07
CA SER A 478 -10.84 31.33 -7.20
C SER A 478 -11.46 32.67 -6.82
N ASP A 479 -12.34 32.70 -5.83
CA ASP A 479 -13.09 33.88 -5.44
C ASP A 479 -12.20 34.92 -4.76
N GLN A 480 -11.15 34.49 -4.05
CA GLN A 480 -10.11 35.38 -3.52
C GLN A 480 -9.23 35.94 -4.66
N LYS A 481 -8.90 35.11 -5.65
CA LYS A 481 -8.19 35.54 -6.87
C LYS A 481 -9.00 36.61 -7.63
N TYR A 482 -10.31 36.44 -7.76
CA TYR A 482 -11.19 37.47 -8.33
C TYR A 482 -11.33 38.71 -7.43
N ALA A 483 -11.41 38.55 -6.10
CA ALA A 483 -11.47 39.68 -5.17
C ALA A 483 -10.23 40.59 -5.25
N ILE A 484 -9.05 40.04 -5.54
CA ILE A 484 -7.81 40.80 -5.76
C ILE A 484 -7.79 41.44 -7.15
N TYR A 485 -8.15 40.70 -8.20
CA TYR A 485 -7.99 41.19 -9.59
C TYR A 485 -9.13 42.07 -10.09
N VAL A 486 -10.37 41.91 -9.61
CA VAL A 486 -11.51 42.75 -10.05
C VAL A 486 -11.28 44.24 -9.75
N PRO A 487 -10.88 44.67 -8.54
CA PRO A 487 -10.58 46.08 -8.28
C PRO A 487 -9.46 46.67 -9.14
N LEU A 488 -8.47 45.85 -9.54
CA LEU A 488 -7.34 46.26 -10.37
C LEU A 488 -7.73 46.43 -11.85
N PHE A 489 -8.50 45.49 -12.40
CA PHE A 489 -8.80 45.45 -13.84
C PHE A 489 -10.14 46.08 -14.22
N LEU A 490 -11.15 46.12 -13.33
CA LEU A 490 -12.47 46.70 -13.62
C LEU A 490 -12.42 48.18 -14.06
N PRO A 491 -11.60 49.07 -13.45
CA PRO A 491 -11.49 50.48 -13.88
C PRO A 491 -10.92 50.65 -15.30
N VAL A 492 -10.14 49.67 -15.77
CA VAL A 492 -9.55 49.67 -17.13
C VAL A 492 -10.47 48.95 -18.12
N GLY A 493 -11.12 47.86 -17.68
CA GLY A 493 -12.03 47.05 -18.49
C GLY A 493 -13.31 47.76 -18.89
N ILE A 494 -13.93 48.56 -18.00
CA ILE A 494 -15.17 49.29 -18.31
C ILE A 494 -14.97 50.27 -19.50
N PRO A 495 -13.95 51.15 -19.52
CA PRO A 495 -13.65 51.98 -20.70
C PRO A 495 -13.39 51.18 -21.98
N VAL A 496 -12.68 50.05 -21.91
CA VAL A 496 -12.42 49.19 -23.08
C VAL A 496 -13.73 48.61 -23.63
N LEU A 497 -14.60 48.06 -22.77
CA LEU A 497 -15.89 47.48 -23.16
C LEU A 497 -16.86 48.52 -23.75
N LEU A 498 -16.90 49.73 -23.18
CA LEU A 498 -17.70 50.83 -23.73
C LEU A 498 -17.14 51.30 -25.08
N SER A 499 -15.81 51.35 -25.23
CA SER A 499 -15.16 51.69 -26.51
C SER A 499 -15.43 50.63 -27.58
N THR A 500 -15.25 49.33 -27.31
CA THR A 500 -15.54 48.26 -28.28
C THR A 500 -17.03 48.20 -28.65
N TRP A 501 -17.92 48.35 -27.68
CA TRP A 501 -19.37 48.38 -27.92
C TRP A 501 -19.81 49.57 -28.78
N SER A 502 -19.25 50.76 -28.52
CA SER A 502 -19.54 51.95 -29.35
C SER A 502 -19.04 51.79 -30.79
N LEU A 503 -17.86 51.19 -30.99
CA LEU A 503 -17.31 50.88 -32.31
C LEU A 503 -18.18 49.85 -33.06
N LEU A 504 -18.53 48.73 -32.42
CA LEU A 504 -19.45 47.73 -32.98
C LEU A 504 -20.79 48.36 -33.39
N LYS A 505 -21.38 49.18 -32.50
CA LYS A 505 -22.63 49.90 -32.78
C LYS A 505 -22.48 50.85 -33.98
N SER A 506 -21.35 51.55 -34.11
CA SER A 506 -21.08 52.42 -35.26
C SER A 506 -20.94 51.64 -36.58
N PHE A 507 -20.32 50.45 -36.54
CA PHE A 507 -20.11 49.58 -37.70
C PHE A 507 -21.44 48.97 -38.19
N PHE A 508 -22.27 48.48 -37.28
CA PHE A 508 -23.63 47.99 -37.59
C PHE A 508 -24.60 49.11 -37.99
N ALA A 509 -24.41 50.34 -37.50
CA ALA A 509 -25.18 51.50 -37.97
C ALA A 509 -24.79 51.87 -39.41
N SER A 510 -23.48 51.93 -39.72
CA SER A 510 -22.98 52.27 -41.07
C SER A 510 -23.56 51.34 -42.13
N SER A 511 -23.56 50.01 -41.91
CA SER A 511 -24.11 49.05 -42.87
C SER A 511 -25.64 49.07 -43.00
N LYS A 512 -26.37 49.73 -42.07
CA LYS A 512 -27.79 50.04 -42.26
C LYS A 512 -28.00 51.29 -43.10
N THR A 513 -27.22 52.36 -42.88
CA THR A 513 -27.30 53.60 -43.69
C THR A 513 -26.86 53.36 -45.14
N GLU A 514 -25.86 52.51 -45.35
CA GLU A 514 -25.44 52.09 -46.68
C GLU A 514 -26.54 51.32 -47.41
N LYS A 515 -27.26 50.42 -46.71
CA LYS A 515 -28.43 49.70 -47.24
C LYS A 515 -29.66 50.59 -47.48
N SER A 516 -29.92 51.62 -46.66
CA SER A 516 -31.01 52.56 -46.92
C SER A 516 -30.74 53.40 -48.18
N ASN A 517 -29.51 53.87 -48.36
CA ASN A 517 -29.14 54.67 -49.53
C ASN A 517 -29.23 53.84 -50.84
N ILE A 518 -28.86 52.55 -50.79
CA ILE A 518 -29.02 51.62 -51.92
C ILE A 518 -30.49 51.36 -52.25
N ASN A 519 -31.39 51.38 -51.26
CA ASN A 519 -32.84 51.23 -51.50
C ASN A 519 -33.47 52.53 -52.03
N GLU A 520 -33.15 53.71 -51.50
CA GLU A 520 -33.65 54.97 -52.05
C GLU A 520 -33.22 55.18 -53.52
N GLN A 521 -32.03 54.72 -53.90
CA GLN A 521 -31.57 54.74 -55.29
C GLN A 521 -32.29 53.74 -56.20
N LYS A 522 -32.92 52.69 -55.65
CA LYS A 522 -33.73 51.72 -56.40
C LYS A 522 -35.19 52.16 -56.54
N GLU A 523 -35.78 52.72 -55.49
CA GLU A 523 -37.16 53.23 -55.54
C GLU A 523 -37.29 54.40 -56.53
N LYS A 524 -36.28 55.29 -56.59
CA LYS A 524 -36.19 56.37 -57.59
C LYS A 524 -35.95 55.91 -59.02
N HIS A 525 -35.66 54.63 -59.27
CA HIS A 525 -35.47 54.06 -60.62
C HIS A 525 -36.67 53.24 -61.12
N HIS A 526 -37.79 53.24 -60.39
CA HIS A 526 -39.01 52.49 -60.72
C HIS A 526 -40.27 53.37 -60.83
N GLN A 527 -40.12 54.69 -60.96
CA GLN A 527 -41.23 55.66 -61.09
C GLN A 527 -41.12 56.62 -62.29
N ASP A 528 -40.15 56.41 -63.19
CA ASP A 528 -40.07 57.03 -64.52
C ASP A 528 -40.34 55.96 -65.61
#